data_AF-A0A2G5MIN4-F1
#
_entry.id   AF-A0A2G5MIN4-F1
#
_cell.length_a   1.000
_cell.length_b   1.000
_cell.length_c   1.000
_cell.angle_alpha   90.00
_cell.angle_beta   90.00
_cell.angle_gamma   90.00
#
_symmetry.space_group_name_H-M   'P 1'
#
loop_
_entity.id
_entity.type
_entity.pdbx_description
1 polymer ?
#
loop_
_entity_poly.entity_id
_entity_poly.type
_entity_poly.pdbx_seq_one_letter_code
_entity_poly.pdbx_strand_id
1 'polypeptide(L)'
;MDMMRFNDFYLRLYNGDAKQDGPAILEDFYTLWREAESSGVDAESLHEEAKGVLQRIVAKDLFLLAACEWIGKKGHFKLGKALAHEISIRYLQHPELLKFALSETAEECATTVARRLCALDVPVAVSLGWALSMSEDLPPSQLIANTTAKVTNFLATEHPATCKRLLHAESSPFADSQVAQQLAERLASELDALEALPHLVELQMSSEMRRSFRYLRRRESRAITGRAQGESFLADMFMLSEHFKYSNQVAVEYLNDQQAVETMIPMFTHEMSVELPQTWIADPLLYGHMVAILWKEACQ
;
A
#
# COMPACT_ATOMS: atom_id res chain seq x y z
N MET A 1 -20.26 22.03 -2.12
CA MET A 1 -19.17 22.29 -1.16
C MET A 1 -18.10 23.10 -1.89
N ASP A 2 -17.48 24.09 -1.24
CA ASP A 2 -16.46 24.94 -1.89
C ASP A 2 -15.13 24.19 -2.02
N MET A 3 -14.81 23.78 -3.25
CA MET A 3 -13.59 23.05 -3.66
C MET A 3 -12.28 23.78 -3.28
N MET A 4 -12.35 25.09 -2.99
CA MET A 4 -11.17 25.89 -2.63
C MET A 4 -10.57 25.51 -1.27
N ARG A 5 -11.34 24.89 -0.37
CA ARG A 5 -10.89 24.67 1.02
C ARG A 5 -9.81 23.58 1.16
N PHE A 6 -9.81 22.54 0.32
CA PHE A 6 -8.74 21.53 0.35
C PHE A 6 -7.41 22.07 -0.20
N ASN A 7 -7.46 22.99 -1.17
CA ASN A 7 -6.26 23.68 -1.67
C ASN A 7 -5.64 24.61 -0.61
N ASP A 8 -6.47 25.24 0.23
CA ASP A 8 -5.97 26.04 1.35
C ASP A 8 -5.18 25.18 2.35
N PHE A 9 -5.63 23.95 2.62
CA PHE A 9 -4.89 22.99 3.44
C PHE A 9 -3.56 22.56 2.79
N TYR A 10 -3.57 22.33 1.48
CA TYR A 10 -2.34 22.02 0.75
C TYR A 10 -1.31 23.16 0.88
N LEU A 11 -1.75 24.41 0.72
CA LEU A 11 -0.88 25.58 0.87
C LEU A 11 -0.39 25.76 2.32
N ARG A 12 -1.24 25.51 3.32
CA ARG A 12 -0.85 25.54 4.74
C ARG A 12 0.20 24.47 5.06
N LEU A 13 0.05 23.25 4.56
CA LEU A 13 1.05 22.18 4.69
C LEU A 13 2.32 22.43 3.86
N TYR A 14 2.23 23.27 2.84
CA TYR A 14 3.37 23.66 2.03
C TYR A 14 4.23 24.72 2.74
N ASN A 15 3.58 25.72 3.34
CA ASN A 15 4.24 26.89 3.91
C ASN A 15 4.53 26.78 5.43
N GLY A 16 3.76 25.98 6.16
CA GLY A 16 3.86 25.86 7.62
C GLY A 16 4.92 24.86 8.10
N ASP A 17 5.27 24.94 9.38
CA ASP A 17 6.13 23.95 10.03
C ASP A 17 5.27 22.74 10.45
N ALA A 18 5.56 21.59 9.86
CA ALA A 18 4.82 20.35 10.08
C ALA A 18 4.79 19.91 11.56
N LYS A 19 5.80 20.28 12.36
CA LYS A 19 5.85 19.89 13.78
C LYS A 19 5.01 20.79 14.69
N GLN A 20 4.86 22.06 14.35
CA GLN A 20 4.11 23.02 15.17
C GLN A 20 2.65 23.15 14.71
N ASP A 21 2.43 23.25 13.40
CA ASP A 21 1.09 23.48 12.84
C ASP A 21 0.38 22.17 12.45
N GLY A 22 1.11 21.06 12.37
CA GLY A 22 0.62 19.76 11.93
C GLY A 22 -0.65 19.30 12.65
N PRO A 23 -0.68 19.22 14.00
CA PRO A 23 -1.85 18.76 14.73
C PRO A 23 -3.12 19.57 14.45
N ALA A 24 -3.00 20.91 14.42
CA ALA A 24 -4.14 21.79 14.14
C ALA A 24 -4.62 21.63 12.70
N ILE A 25 -3.70 21.52 11.73
CA ILE A 25 -4.04 21.31 10.32
C ILE A 25 -4.73 19.96 10.12
N LEU A 26 -4.27 18.90 10.79
CA LEU A 26 -4.88 17.57 10.70
C LEU A 26 -6.29 17.54 11.33
N GLU A 27 -6.52 18.31 12.38
CA GLU A 27 -7.83 18.45 13.00
C GLU A 27 -8.81 19.21 12.09
N ASP A 28 -8.39 20.37 11.58
CA ASP A 28 -9.17 21.17 10.63
C ASP A 28 -9.49 20.39 9.34
N PHE A 29 -8.55 19.59 8.85
CA PHE A 29 -8.77 18.72 7.69
C PHE A 29 -9.81 17.63 8.00
N TYR A 30 -9.73 17.02 9.19
CA TYR A 30 -10.69 16.01 9.62
C TYR A 30 -12.11 16.58 9.72
N THR A 31 -12.27 17.78 10.28
CA THR A 31 -13.60 18.42 10.40
C THR A 31 -14.18 18.71 9.01
N LEU A 32 -13.38 19.23 8.08
CA LEU A 32 -13.80 19.45 6.69
C LEU A 32 -14.21 18.13 6.02
N TRP A 33 -13.42 17.06 6.18
CA TRP A 33 -13.75 15.74 5.64
C TRP A 33 -15.10 15.24 6.16
N ARG A 34 -15.34 15.36 7.48
CA ARG A 34 -16.60 14.95 8.12
C ARG A 34 -17.79 15.77 7.65
N GLU A 35 -17.63 17.08 7.50
CA GLU A 35 -18.66 17.95 6.95
C GLU A 35 -19.05 17.52 5.53
N ALA A 36 -18.06 17.13 4.72
CA ALA A 36 -18.27 16.70 3.34
C ALA A 36 -19.01 15.38 3.24
N GLU A 37 -18.62 14.40 4.06
CA GLU A 37 -19.35 13.15 4.17
C GLU A 37 -20.79 13.36 4.65
N SER A 38 -20.99 14.24 5.64
CA SER A 38 -22.33 14.55 6.15
C SER A 38 -23.21 15.28 5.13
N SER A 39 -22.58 15.98 4.19
CA SER A 39 -23.24 16.65 3.05
C SER A 39 -23.58 15.69 1.90
N GLY A 40 -23.19 14.41 2.01
CA GLY A 40 -23.51 13.37 1.03
C GLY A 40 -22.50 13.24 -0.11
N VAL A 41 -21.31 13.84 -0.01
CA VAL A 41 -20.23 13.61 -0.99
C VAL A 41 -19.72 12.18 -0.85
N ASP A 42 -19.54 11.49 -1.97
CA ASP A 42 -19.00 10.14 -1.98
C ASP A 42 -17.51 10.12 -1.63
N ALA A 43 -17.03 8.98 -1.14
CA ALA A 43 -15.67 8.87 -0.63
C ALA A 43 -14.60 8.92 -1.74
N GLU A 44 -14.94 8.56 -2.98
CA GLU A 44 -14.00 8.55 -4.10
C GLU A 44 -13.76 9.98 -4.60
N SER A 45 -14.82 10.76 -4.75
CA SER A 45 -14.73 12.19 -5.06
C SER A 45 -13.95 12.95 -3.99
N LEU A 46 -14.21 12.69 -2.70
CA LEU A 46 -13.45 13.29 -1.60
C LEU A 46 -11.98 12.91 -1.62
N HIS A 47 -11.67 11.66 -1.97
CA HIS A 47 -10.29 11.21 -2.07
C HIS A 47 -9.54 11.93 -3.19
N GLU A 48 -10.13 12.05 -4.39
CA GLU A 48 -9.51 12.77 -5.50
C GLU A 48 -9.33 14.26 -5.20
N GLU A 49 -10.29 14.89 -4.54
CA GLU A 49 -10.19 16.30 -4.10
C GLU A 49 -9.09 16.51 -3.06
N ALA A 50 -8.96 15.61 -2.10
CA ALA A 50 -7.98 15.71 -1.02
C ALA A 50 -6.60 15.13 -1.37
N LYS A 51 -6.44 14.55 -2.56
CA LYS A 51 -5.25 13.79 -3.00
C LYS A 51 -3.94 14.53 -2.74
N GLY A 52 -3.84 15.80 -3.14
CA GLY A 52 -2.62 16.59 -2.94
C GLY A 52 -2.26 16.80 -1.46
N VAL A 53 -3.27 16.94 -0.60
CA VAL A 53 -3.10 17.07 0.86
C VAL A 53 -2.66 15.73 1.45
N LEU A 54 -3.33 14.63 1.09
CA LEU A 54 -3.01 13.29 1.57
C LEU A 54 -1.60 12.86 1.15
N GLN A 55 -1.19 13.12 -0.10
CA GLN A 55 0.17 12.88 -0.58
C GLN A 55 1.21 13.63 0.27
N ARG A 56 0.92 14.88 0.64
CA ARG A 56 1.80 15.68 1.52
C ARG A 56 1.90 15.12 2.93
N ILE A 57 0.80 14.63 3.49
CA ILE A 57 0.76 14.00 4.83
C ILE A 57 1.59 12.72 4.84
N VAL A 58 1.44 11.89 3.81
CA VAL A 58 2.19 10.65 3.63
C VAL A 58 3.67 10.93 3.32
N ALA A 59 3.99 12.12 2.81
CA ALA A 59 5.32 12.47 2.35
C ALA A 59 6.35 12.90 3.41
N LYS A 60 5.96 12.94 4.69
CA LYS A 60 6.77 13.45 5.83
C LYS A 60 6.44 12.70 7.13
N ASP A 61 7.03 13.14 8.24
CA ASP A 61 6.76 12.72 9.64
C ASP A 61 5.28 12.84 10.08
N LEU A 62 4.46 13.57 9.31
CA LEU A 62 3.03 13.82 9.60
C LEU A 62 2.17 12.56 9.54
N PHE A 63 2.60 11.52 8.83
CA PHE A 63 1.86 10.27 8.77
C PHE A 63 1.62 9.67 10.16
N LEU A 64 2.62 9.72 11.06
CA LEU A 64 2.49 9.20 12.41
C LEU A 64 1.36 9.90 13.17
N LEU A 65 1.34 11.23 13.13
CA LEU A 65 0.29 12.04 13.76
C LEU A 65 -1.09 11.75 13.15
N ALA A 66 -1.18 11.70 11.83
CA ALA A 66 -2.42 11.41 11.12
C ALA A 66 -2.94 9.99 11.43
N ALA A 67 -2.06 9.00 11.50
CA ALA A 67 -2.40 7.63 11.87
C ALA A 67 -2.92 7.57 13.31
N CYS A 68 -2.23 8.18 14.27
CA CYS A 68 -2.67 8.23 15.66
C CYS A 68 -4.03 8.93 15.84
N GLU A 69 -4.25 10.07 15.18
CA GLU A 69 -5.49 10.82 15.30
C GLU A 69 -6.66 10.17 14.55
N TRP A 70 -6.49 9.89 13.26
CA TRP A 70 -7.59 9.47 12.39
C TRP A 70 -7.86 7.97 12.47
N ILE A 71 -6.81 7.16 12.47
CA ILE A 71 -6.92 5.69 12.51
C ILE A 71 -7.04 5.22 13.96
N GLY A 72 -6.22 5.76 14.87
CA GLY A 72 -6.22 5.41 16.29
C GLY A 72 -7.41 5.97 17.05
N LYS A 73 -7.33 7.24 17.48
CA LYS A 73 -8.27 7.88 18.39
C LYS A 73 -9.69 7.99 17.80
N LYS A 74 -9.81 8.47 16.57
CA LYS A 74 -11.12 8.70 15.92
C LYS A 74 -11.70 7.46 15.25
N GLY A 75 -10.86 6.51 14.84
CA GLY A 75 -11.30 5.29 14.18
C GLY A 75 -12.08 5.54 12.89
N HIS A 76 -11.66 6.54 12.11
CA HIS A 76 -12.39 6.98 10.93
C HIS A 76 -12.04 6.15 9.69
N PHE A 77 -12.81 5.09 9.41
CA PHE A 77 -12.49 4.09 8.40
C PHE A 77 -12.28 4.66 6.98
N LYS A 78 -13.19 5.52 6.48
CA LYS A 78 -13.11 6.05 5.10
C LYS A 78 -11.87 6.91 4.87
N LEU A 79 -11.64 7.86 5.78
CA LEU A 79 -10.42 8.68 5.80
C LEU A 79 -9.15 7.83 5.99
N GLY A 80 -9.18 6.84 6.87
CA GLY A 80 -8.09 5.89 7.04
C GLY A 80 -7.79 5.12 5.75
N LYS A 81 -8.81 4.71 4.99
CA LYS A 81 -8.69 4.06 3.68
C LYS A 81 -8.09 5.00 2.62
N ALA A 82 -8.50 6.26 2.61
CA ALA A 82 -7.91 7.28 1.72
C ALA A 82 -6.43 7.52 2.04
N LEU A 83 -6.07 7.57 3.33
CA LEU A 83 -4.68 7.67 3.76
C LEU A 83 -3.87 6.42 3.41
N ALA A 84 -4.44 5.22 3.63
CA ALA A 84 -3.85 3.93 3.26
C ALA A 84 -3.56 3.85 1.77
N HIS A 85 -4.44 4.38 0.91
CA HIS A 85 -4.23 4.42 -0.54
C HIS A 85 -2.96 5.19 -0.92
N GLU A 86 -2.77 6.40 -0.41
CA GLU A 86 -1.57 7.20 -0.73
C GLU A 86 -0.29 6.59 -0.15
N ILE A 87 -0.38 5.93 1.00
CA ILE A 87 0.75 5.17 1.56
C ILE A 87 1.09 3.98 0.68
N SER A 88 0.07 3.27 0.19
CA SER A 88 0.25 2.19 -0.77
C SER A 88 0.95 2.70 -2.02
N ILE A 89 0.53 3.82 -2.61
CA ILE A 89 1.22 4.40 -3.78
C ILE A 89 2.69 4.69 -3.47
N ARG A 90 3.01 5.28 -2.32
CA ARG A 90 4.37 5.71 -2.00
C ARG A 90 5.30 4.55 -1.62
N TYR A 91 4.78 3.56 -0.89
CA TYR A 91 5.58 2.49 -0.28
C TYR A 91 5.27 1.10 -0.85
N LEU A 92 4.58 1.02 -2.00
CA LEU A 92 4.41 -0.23 -2.74
C LEU A 92 5.78 -0.81 -3.06
N GLN A 93 6.01 -2.08 -2.70
CA GLN A 93 7.29 -2.77 -2.91
C GLN A 93 8.53 -2.05 -2.33
N HIS A 94 8.34 -1.23 -1.29
CA HIS A 94 9.47 -0.57 -0.63
C HIS A 94 10.55 -1.62 -0.24
N PRO A 95 11.86 -1.30 -0.43
CA PRO A 95 12.93 -2.25 -0.18
C PRO A 95 13.12 -2.55 1.32
N GLU A 96 12.77 -1.60 2.18
CA GLU A 96 13.07 -1.62 3.62
C GLU A 96 11.82 -1.41 4.47
N LEU A 97 11.89 -1.82 5.75
CA LEU A 97 10.88 -1.51 6.75
C LEU A 97 10.95 -0.04 7.15
N LEU A 98 9.80 0.57 7.44
CA LEU A 98 9.74 1.94 7.95
C LEU A 98 9.83 1.93 9.48
N LYS A 99 10.72 2.76 10.04
CA LYS A 99 10.82 2.98 11.49
C LYS A 99 10.07 4.26 11.88
N PHE A 100 9.27 4.16 12.93
CA PHE A 100 8.44 5.25 13.46
C PHE A 100 8.87 5.60 14.88
N ALA A 101 9.02 6.89 15.18
CA ALA A 101 9.36 7.35 16.52
C ALA A 101 8.12 7.39 17.42
N LEU A 102 7.85 6.30 18.15
CA LEU A 102 6.60 6.13 18.91
C LEU A 102 6.70 6.56 20.38
N SER A 103 7.86 7.02 20.85
CA SER A 103 8.11 7.40 22.24
C SER A 103 7.10 8.40 22.85
N GLU A 104 6.52 9.30 22.06
CA GLU A 104 5.53 10.29 22.51
C GLU A 104 4.07 9.81 22.37
N THR A 105 3.84 8.62 21.82
CA THR A 105 2.49 8.09 21.58
C THR A 105 1.98 7.24 22.74
N ALA A 106 0.69 7.39 23.05
CA ALA A 106 0.04 6.55 24.06
C ALA A 106 -0.02 5.09 23.59
N GLU A 107 0.24 4.16 24.50
CA GLU A 107 0.25 2.71 24.25
C GLU A 107 -1.04 2.20 23.59
N GLU A 108 -2.21 2.59 24.11
CA GLU A 108 -3.51 2.22 23.55
C GLU A 108 -3.69 2.70 22.10
N CYS A 109 -3.14 3.87 21.79
CA CYS A 109 -3.19 4.44 20.45
C CYS A 109 -2.28 3.67 19.51
N ALA A 110 -1.01 3.45 19.90
CA ALA A 110 -0.02 2.74 19.09
C ALA A 110 -0.48 1.30 18.75
N THR A 111 -1.04 0.59 19.74
CA THR A 111 -1.55 -0.78 19.58
C THR A 111 -2.82 -0.85 18.74
N THR A 112 -3.70 0.16 18.83
CA THR A 112 -4.89 0.27 17.99
C THR A 112 -4.52 0.60 16.54
N VAL A 113 -3.59 1.52 16.32
CA VAL A 113 -3.10 1.86 14.97
C VAL A 113 -2.44 0.63 14.33
N ALA A 114 -1.57 -0.09 15.03
CA ALA A 114 -0.90 -1.29 14.51
C ALA A 114 -1.88 -2.29 13.90
N ARG A 115 -2.98 -2.60 14.61
CA ARG A 115 -4.01 -3.53 14.14
C ARG A 115 -4.84 -2.96 13.00
N ARG A 116 -5.23 -1.69 13.09
CA ARG A 116 -6.04 -1.03 12.06
C ARG A 116 -5.28 -0.79 10.76
N LEU A 117 -3.96 -0.60 10.79
CA LEU A 117 -3.13 -0.54 9.58
C LEU A 117 -3.19 -1.86 8.80
N CYS A 118 -3.15 -3.00 9.49
CA CYS A 118 -3.36 -4.31 8.85
C CYS A 118 -4.78 -4.44 8.28
N ALA A 119 -5.79 -3.97 9.00
CA ALA A 119 -7.17 -4.00 8.51
C ALA A 119 -7.44 -3.07 7.31
N LEU A 120 -6.56 -2.09 7.06
CA LEU A 120 -6.62 -1.17 5.92
C LEU A 120 -5.75 -1.64 4.74
N ASP A 121 -5.17 -2.84 4.81
CA ASP A 121 -4.31 -3.43 3.77
C ASP A 121 -3.13 -2.51 3.36
N VAL A 122 -2.56 -1.79 4.33
CA VAL A 122 -1.38 -0.92 4.13
C VAL A 122 -0.14 -1.79 3.82
N PRO A 123 0.84 -1.32 3.01
CA PRO A 123 2.01 -2.12 2.67
C PRO A 123 2.73 -2.70 3.90
N VAL A 124 3.21 -3.94 3.78
CA VAL A 124 3.91 -4.65 4.85
C VAL A 124 5.08 -3.83 5.41
N ALA A 125 5.77 -3.06 4.56
CA ALA A 125 6.85 -2.16 4.98
C ALA A 125 6.43 -1.17 6.08
N VAL A 126 5.18 -0.73 6.06
CA VAL A 126 4.60 0.23 7.00
C VAL A 126 3.98 -0.49 8.20
N SER A 127 3.16 -1.51 7.98
CA SER A 127 2.44 -2.21 9.06
C SER A 127 3.37 -3.05 9.95
N LEU A 128 4.31 -3.80 9.36
CA LEU A 128 5.34 -4.52 10.10
C LEU A 128 6.33 -3.54 10.76
N GLY A 129 6.70 -2.48 10.04
CA GLY A 129 7.55 -1.41 10.57
C GLY A 129 6.96 -0.72 11.80
N TRP A 130 5.65 -0.45 11.81
CA TRP A 130 4.93 0.08 12.96
C TRP A 130 4.93 -0.88 14.15
N ALA A 131 4.65 -2.17 13.91
CA ALA A 131 4.62 -3.18 14.97
C ALA A 131 5.99 -3.37 15.66
N LEU A 132 7.07 -3.37 14.88
CA LEU A 132 8.44 -3.48 15.41
C LEU A 132 8.89 -2.19 16.11
N SER A 133 8.55 -1.03 15.54
CA SER A 133 8.78 0.27 16.21
C SER A 133 8.11 0.32 17.58
N MET A 134 6.87 -0.19 17.67
CA MET A 134 6.11 -0.23 18.92
C MET A 134 6.80 -1.10 19.99
N SER A 135 7.42 -2.21 19.58
CA SER A 135 8.15 -3.09 20.50
C SER A 135 9.50 -2.53 20.97
N GLU A 136 10.13 -1.64 20.19
CA GLU A 136 11.44 -1.05 20.50
C GLU A 136 11.33 0.26 21.27
N ASP A 137 10.42 1.15 20.86
CA ASP A 137 10.36 2.53 21.37
C ASP A 137 9.51 2.69 22.63
N LEU A 138 8.54 1.79 22.87
CA LEU A 138 7.62 1.88 24.02
C LEU A 138 8.07 0.96 25.17
N PRO A 139 7.76 1.32 26.44
CA PRO A 139 8.02 0.45 27.58
C PRO A 139 7.34 -0.91 27.43
N PRO A 140 8.02 -2.03 27.76
CA PRO A 140 7.47 -3.36 27.57
C PRO A 140 6.21 -3.56 28.43
N SER A 141 5.10 -3.90 27.77
CA SER A 141 3.82 -4.20 28.41
C SER A 141 3.23 -5.48 27.81
N GLN A 142 2.28 -6.09 28.54
CA GLN A 142 1.57 -7.26 28.03
C GLN A 142 0.74 -6.93 26.78
N LEU A 143 0.15 -5.74 26.73
CA LEU A 143 -0.65 -5.30 25.59
C LEU A 143 0.21 -5.08 24.35
N ILE A 144 1.39 -4.47 24.49
CA ILE A 144 2.37 -4.32 23.41
C ILE A 144 2.84 -5.69 22.93
N ALA A 145 3.23 -6.59 23.84
CA ALA A 145 3.68 -7.93 23.47
C ALA A 145 2.59 -8.72 22.72
N ASN A 146 1.36 -8.74 23.25
CA ASN A 146 0.22 -9.42 22.62
C ASN A 146 -0.11 -8.85 21.25
N THR A 147 -0.13 -7.51 21.15
CA THR A 147 -0.46 -6.82 19.89
C THR A 147 0.64 -7.04 18.85
N THR A 148 1.91 -6.93 19.24
CA THR A 148 3.05 -7.20 18.36
C THR A 148 2.96 -8.62 17.82
N ALA A 149 2.83 -9.62 18.70
CA ALA A 149 2.70 -11.02 18.29
C ALA A 149 1.51 -11.25 17.36
N LYS A 150 0.35 -10.64 17.65
CA LYS A 150 -0.86 -10.77 16.80
C LYS A 150 -0.62 -10.18 15.41
N VAL A 151 -0.08 -8.97 15.33
CA VAL A 151 0.18 -8.27 14.05
C VAL A 151 1.26 -8.98 13.25
N THR A 152 2.37 -9.37 13.87
CA THR A 152 3.45 -10.08 13.18
C THR A 152 3.00 -11.46 12.70
N ASN A 153 2.18 -12.18 13.47
CA ASN A 153 1.61 -13.46 13.04
C ASN A 153 0.64 -13.27 11.87
N PHE A 154 -0.25 -12.28 11.93
CA PHE A 154 -1.14 -11.97 10.82
C PHE A 154 -0.36 -11.68 9.53
N LEU A 155 0.63 -10.77 9.59
CA LEU A 155 1.43 -10.40 8.42
C LEU A 155 2.31 -11.56 7.91
N ALA A 156 2.86 -12.38 8.80
CA ALA A 156 3.64 -13.56 8.42
C ALA A 156 2.78 -14.62 7.71
N THR A 157 1.53 -14.82 8.13
CA THR A 157 0.60 -15.74 7.48
C THR A 157 0.11 -15.19 6.15
N GLU A 158 -0.30 -13.92 6.10
CA GLU A 158 -0.88 -13.34 4.89
C GLU A 158 0.16 -12.98 3.82
N HIS A 159 1.37 -12.57 4.23
CA HIS A 159 2.44 -12.10 3.34
C HIS A 159 3.83 -12.65 3.72
N PRO A 160 4.03 -13.97 3.78
CA PRO A 160 5.29 -14.55 4.25
C PRO A 160 6.49 -14.18 3.38
N ALA A 161 6.34 -14.16 2.05
CA ALA A 161 7.45 -13.86 1.15
C ALA A 161 7.91 -12.40 1.29
N THR A 162 6.95 -11.48 1.39
CA THR A 162 7.22 -10.05 1.59
C THR A 162 7.84 -9.80 2.96
N CYS A 163 7.34 -10.45 4.02
CA CYS A 163 7.93 -10.35 5.35
C CYS A 163 9.38 -10.85 5.38
N LYS A 164 9.65 -12.04 4.82
CA LYS A 164 11.02 -12.59 4.73
C LYS A 164 11.95 -11.62 3.99
N ARG A 165 11.54 -11.11 2.83
CA ARG A 165 12.33 -10.15 2.04
C ARG A 165 12.67 -8.89 2.83
N LEU A 166 11.70 -8.31 3.54
CA LEU A 166 11.87 -7.06 4.29
C LEU A 166 12.74 -7.24 5.54
N LEU A 167 12.60 -8.37 6.25
CA LEU A 167 13.38 -8.66 7.46
C LEU A 167 14.84 -8.97 7.14
N HIS A 168 15.12 -9.58 5.98
CA HIS A 168 16.47 -9.87 5.52
C HIS A 168 17.11 -8.75 4.68
N ALA A 169 16.47 -7.58 4.58
CA ALA A 169 17.08 -6.44 3.91
C ALA A 169 18.36 -6.00 4.62
N GLU A 170 19.46 -5.80 3.87
CA GLU A 170 20.79 -5.47 4.43
C GLU A 170 20.79 -4.19 5.28
N SER A 171 19.93 -3.24 4.93
CA SER A 171 19.74 -1.93 5.56
C SER A 171 18.54 -1.88 6.50
N SER A 172 18.06 -3.02 7.01
CA SER A 172 16.90 -3.05 7.91
C SER A 172 17.13 -2.22 9.18
N PRO A 173 16.24 -1.27 9.52
CA PRO A 173 16.35 -0.46 10.74
C PRO A 173 16.09 -1.26 12.03
N PHE A 174 15.71 -2.54 11.91
CA PHE A 174 15.39 -3.45 13.01
C PHE A 174 16.36 -4.63 13.10
N ALA A 175 17.59 -4.49 12.56
CA ALA A 175 18.60 -5.56 12.56
C ALA A 175 18.91 -6.11 13.96
N ASP A 176 18.91 -5.23 14.98
CA ASP A 176 19.20 -5.59 16.37
C ASP A 176 17.96 -6.04 17.16
N SER A 177 16.78 -6.00 16.53
CA SER A 177 15.51 -6.31 17.19
C SER A 177 15.34 -7.81 17.40
N GLN A 178 15.23 -8.25 18.66
CA GLN A 178 15.03 -9.66 18.98
C GLN A 178 13.73 -10.22 18.36
N VAL A 179 12.66 -9.42 18.33
CA VAL A 179 11.36 -9.82 17.75
C VAL A 179 11.49 -10.00 16.24
N ALA A 180 12.21 -9.10 15.56
CA ALA A 180 12.43 -9.19 14.11
C ALA A 180 13.28 -10.43 13.75
N GLN A 181 14.34 -10.69 14.52
CA GLN A 181 15.20 -11.87 14.32
C GLN A 181 14.43 -13.18 14.50
N GLN A 182 13.65 -13.31 15.58
CA GLN A 182 12.82 -14.50 15.83
C GLN A 182 11.78 -14.71 14.72
N LEU A 183 11.17 -13.62 14.25
CA LEU A 183 10.21 -13.68 13.15
C LEU A 183 10.87 -14.13 11.84
N ALA A 184 12.06 -13.61 11.54
CA ALA A 184 12.84 -13.95 10.35
C ALA A 184 13.25 -15.43 10.35
N GLU A 185 13.79 -15.92 11.48
CA GLU A 185 14.17 -17.33 11.65
C GLU A 185 12.97 -18.27 11.48
N ARG A 186 11.84 -17.95 12.09
CA ARG A 186 10.60 -18.72 11.95
C ARG A 186 10.15 -18.75 10.48
N LEU A 187 10.05 -17.60 9.83
CA LEU A 187 9.63 -17.51 8.42
C LEU A 187 10.58 -18.25 7.48
N ALA A 188 11.89 -18.20 7.74
CA ALA A 188 12.86 -18.98 6.98
C ALA A 188 12.57 -20.47 7.12
N SER A 189 12.40 -20.96 8.35
CA SER A 189 12.11 -22.39 8.60
C SER A 189 10.79 -22.87 7.98
N GLU A 190 9.74 -22.05 8.04
CA GLU A 190 8.43 -22.38 7.48
C GLU A 190 8.46 -22.40 5.96
N LEU A 191 9.10 -21.41 5.33
CA LEU A 191 9.23 -21.36 3.87
C LEU A 191 10.13 -22.46 3.34
N ASP A 192 11.24 -22.77 4.01
CA ASP A 192 12.12 -23.86 3.61
C ASP A 192 11.41 -25.22 3.74
N ALA A 193 10.57 -25.39 4.78
CA ALA A 193 9.74 -26.58 4.94
C ALA A 193 8.68 -26.70 3.82
N LEU A 194 8.09 -25.59 3.39
CA LEU A 194 7.15 -25.55 2.26
C LEU A 194 7.83 -25.89 0.94
N GLU A 195 9.04 -25.36 0.70
CA GLU A 195 9.84 -25.67 -0.49
C GLU A 195 10.27 -27.15 -0.53
N ALA A 196 10.50 -27.75 0.64
CA ALA A 196 10.84 -29.17 0.77
C ALA A 196 9.65 -30.13 0.52
N LEU A 197 8.41 -29.63 0.40
CA LEU A 197 7.25 -30.48 0.14
C LEU A 197 7.34 -31.16 -1.24
N PRO A 198 6.92 -32.44 -1.35
CA PRO A 198 6.96 -33.17 -2.60
C PRO A 198 6.08 -32.48 -3.64
N HIS A 199 6.65 -32.21 -4.81
CA HIS A 199 5.93 -31.56 -5.90
C HIS A 199 4.98 -32.55 -6.56
N LEU A 200 3.68 -32.39 -6.32
CA LEU A 200 2.65 -33.22 -6.94
C LEU A 200 2.42 -32.78 -8.39
N VAL A 201 2.78 -33.64 -9.34
CA VAL A 201 2.62 -33.39 -10.79
C VAL A 201 1.14 -33.15 -11.16
N GLU A 202 0.22 -33.75 -10.40
CA GLU A 202 -1.23 -33.63 -10.56
C GLU A 202 -1.76 -32.21 -10.31
N LEU A 203 -1.09 -31.44 -9.46
CA LEU A 203 -1.44 -30.04 -9.16
C LEU A 203 -0.78 -29.05 -10.13
N GLN A 204 0.13 -29.53 -10.99
CA GLN A 204 0.73 -28.67 -12.00
C GLN A 204 -0.24 -28.44 -13.16
N MET A 205 -0.26 -27.20 -13.67
CA MET A 205 -0.97 -26.92 -14.92
C MET A 205 -0.46 -27.86 -16.03
N SER A 206 -1.38 -28.61 -16.64
CA SER A 206 -1.08 -29.42 -17.82
C SER A 206 -0.55 -28.53 -18.95
N SER A 207 0.13 -29.13 -19.94
CA SER A 207 0.64 -28.37 -21.10
C SER A 207 -0.47 -27.60 -21.83
N GLU A 208 -1.65 -28.19 -21.92
CA GLU A 208 -2.85 -27.56 -22.49
C GLU A 208 -3.35 -26.39 -21.63
N MET A 209 -3.47 -26.58 -20.31
CA MET A 209 -3.85 -25.50 -19.39
C MET A 209 -2.84 -24.35 -19.43
N ARG A 210 -1.53 -24.64 -19.47
CA ARG A 210 -0.48 -23.62 -19.64
C ARG A 210 -0.65 -22.83 -20.94
N ARG A 211 -1.02 -23.51 -22.03
CA ARG A 211 -1.28 -22.87 -23.33
C ARG A 211 -2.51 -21.95 -23.24
N SER A 212 -3.61 -22.44 -22.68
CA SER A 212 -4.84 -21.66 -22.46
C SER A 212 -4.59 -20.45 -21.56
N PHE A 213 -3.86 -20.64 -20.46
CA PHE A 213 -3.47 -19.57 -19.55
C PHE A 213 -2.62 -18.49 -20.25
N ARG A 214 -1.64 -18.89 -21.07
CA ARG A 214 -0.86 -17.95 -21.90
C ARG A 214 -1.74 -17.16 -22.86
N TYR A 215 -2.75 -17.78 -23.47
CA TYR A 215 -3.69 -17.06 -24.33
C TYR A 215 -4.55 -16.06 -23.55
N LEU A 216 -5.02 -16.45 -22.36
CA LEU A 216 -5.76 -15.54 -21.46
C LEU A 216 -4.89 -14.34 -21.06
N ARG A 217 -3.66 -14.57 -20.59
CA ARG A 217 -2.72 -13.50 -20.20
C ARG A 217 -2.41 -12.55 -21.37
N ARG A 218 -2.24 -13.08 -22.59
CA ARG A 218 -2.07 -12.26 -23.80
C ARG A 218 -3.31 -11.44 -24.14
N ARG A 219 -4.51 -12.02 -23.99
CA ARG A 219 -5.77 -11.31 -24.24
C ARG A 219 -5.98 -10.19 -23.23
N GLU A 220 -5.72 -10.46 -21.96
CA GLU A 220 -5.76 -9.47 -20.88
C GLU A 220 -4.76 -8.35 -21.12
N SER A 221 -3.50 -8.67 -21.44
CA SER A 221 -2.48 -7.66 -21.75
C SER A 221 -2.93 -6.75 -22.90
N ARG A 222 -3.48 -7.32 -23.98
CA ARG A 222 -4.04 -6.52 -25.10
C ARG A 222 -5.21 -5.63 -24.66
N ALA A 223 -6.07 -6.12 -23.78
CA ALA A 223 -7.20 -5.34 -23.27
C ALA A 223 -6.74 -4.18 -22.38
N ILE A 224 -5.74 -4.41 -21.53
CA ILE A 224 -5.11 -3.36 -20.70
C ILE A 224 -4.46 -2.31 -21.58
N THR A 225 -3.64 -2.71 -22.56
CA THR A 225 -3.01 -1.77 -23.50
C THR A 225 -4.04 -0.99 -24.29
N GLY A 226 -5.09 -1.64 -24.80
CA GLY A 226 -6.16 -0.97 -25.54
C GLY A 226 -6.93 0.06 -24.70
N ARG A 227 -7.17 -0.21 -23.40
CA ARG A 227 -7.78 0.77 -22.49
C ARG A 227 -6.83 1.93 -22.18
N ALA A 228 -5.56 1.63 -21.87
CA ALA A 228 -4.55 2.66 -21.61
C ALA A 228 -4.35 3.59 -22.82
N GLN A 229 -4.49 3.07 -24.05
CA GLN A 229 -4.47 3.88 -25.27
C GLN A 229 -5.71 4.78 -25.37
N GLY A 230 -6.91 4.25 -25.11
CA GLY A 230 -8.14 5.04 -25.14
C GLY A 230 -8.25 6.11 -24.05
N GLU A 231 -7.44 6.03 -23.00
CA GLU A 231 -7.36 7.02 -21.92
C GLU A 231 -6.16 7.98 -22.06
N SER A 232 -5.25 7.72 -23.01
CA SER A 232 -4.04 8.51 -23.20
C SER A 232 -4.29 9.70 -24.13
N PHE A 233 -4.32 10.89 -23.54
CA PHE A 233 -4.37 12.17 -24.27
C PHE A 233 -3.28 12.32 -25.34
N LEU A 234 -2.09 11.73 -25.11
CA LEU A 234 -0.99 11.76 -26.07
C LEU A 234 -1.23 10.83 -27.27
N ALA A 235 -1.94 9.71 -27.06
CA ALA A 235 -2.28 8.79 -28.13
C ALA A 235 -3.27 9.44 -29.11
N ASP A 236 -4.30 10.11 -28.60
CA ASP A 236 -5.33 10.77 -29.40
C ASP A 236 -4.84 11.99 -30.18
N MET A 237 -3.86 12.75 -29.63
CA MET A 237 -3.45 14.03 -30.23
C MET A 237 -2.27 13.90 -31.21
N PHE A 238 -1.40 12.89 -31.06
CA PHE A 238 -0.15 12.83 -31.81
C PHE A 238 0.07 11.54 -32.60
N MET A 239 -0.57 10.41 -32.26
CA MET A 239 -0.28 9.12 -32.88
C MET A 239 -1.25 8.85 -34.04
N LEU A 240 -0.73 8.76 -35.27
CA LEU A 240 -1.55 8.48 -36.46
C LEU A 240 -1.73 6.98 -36.69
N SER A 241 -0.68 6.21 -36.40
CA SER A 241 -0.66 4.76 -36.54
C SER A 241 0.42 4.17 -35.64
N GLU A 242 0.12 3.02 -35.04
CA GLU A 242 1.10 2.20 -34.33
C GLU A 242 1.38 0.93 -35.15
N HIS A 243 2.65 0.70 -35.48
CA HIS A 243 3.10 -0.50 -36.16
C HIS A 243 4.00 -1.31 -35.22
N PHE A 244 3.48 -2.44 -34.75
CA PHE A 244 4.26 -3.42 -33.98
C PHE A 244 5.17 -4.21 -34.92
N LYS A 245 6.38 -3.68 -35.18
CA LYS A 245 7.38 -4.37 -36.01
C LYS A 245 8.15 -5.43 -35.23
N TYR A 246 8.35 -5.26 -33.92
CA TYR A 246 9.12 -6.19 -33.07
C TYR A 246 8.55 -6.32 -31.65
N SER A 247 8.83 -7.43 -30.95
CA SER A 247 8.31 -7.69 -29.59
C SER A 247 8.75 -6.68 -28.52
N ASN A 248 9.79 -5.89 -28.80
CA ASN A 248 10.41 -4.98 -27.84
C ASN A 248 10.46 -3.52 -28.34
N GLN A 249 9.82 -3.22 -29.49
CA GLN A 249 9.83 -1.87 -30.09
C GLN A 249 8.51 -1.60 -30.82
N VAL A 250 7.91 -0.42 -30.59
CA VAL A 250 6.77 0.08 -31.36
C VAL A 250 7.26 1.14 -32.33
N ALA A 251 6.92 0.99 -33.60
CA ALA A 251 7.07 2.07 -34.57
C ALA A 251 5.82 2.94 -34.50
N VAL A 252 6.03 4.23 -34.30
CA VAL A 252 4.98 5.22 -34.15
C VAL A 252 5.14 6.28 -35.22
N GLU A 253 4.06 6.53 -35.96
CA GLU A 253 3.99 7.66 -36.88
C GLU A 253 3.26 8.83 -36.20
N TYR A 254 3.92 9.98 -36.09
CA TYR A 254 3.30 11.22 -35.63
C TYR A 254 3.49 12.35 -36.64
N LEU A 255 2.54 13.29 -36.64
CA LEU A 255 2.58 14.49 -37.48
C LEU A 255 3.30 15.61 -36.72
N ASN A 256 4.45 16.03 -37.24
CA ASN A 256 5.00 17.35 -36.93
C ASN A 256 4.52 18.34 -38.01
N ASP A 257 4.49 19.64 -37.70
CA ASP A 257 3.95 20.74 -38.54
C ASP A 257 4.39 20.78 -40.01
N GLN A 258 5.37 19.94 -40.41
CA GLN A 258 5.89 19.91 -41.78
C GLN A 258 5.92 18.49 -42.41
N GLN A 259 6.01 17.39 -41.64
CA GLN A 259 6.10 16.01 -42.17
C GLN A 259 5.67 14.95 -41.14
N ALA A 260 5.20 13.79 -41.63
CA ALA A 260 5.01 12.59 -40.81
C ALA A 260 6.38 11.95 -40.51
N VAL A 261 6.69 11.75 -39.23
CA VAL A 261 7.97 11.18 -38.77
C VAL A 261 7.70 9.84 -38.09
N GLU A 262 8.40 8.78 -38.54
CA GLU A 262 8.40 7.48 -37.88
C GLU A 262 9.45 7.47 -36.77
N THR A 263 9.04 7.18 -35.54
CA THR A 263 9.95 7.01 -34.40
C THR A 263 9.78 5.64 -33.76
N MET A 264 10.90 5.05 -33.34
CA MET A 264 10.92 3.76 -32.68
C MET A 264 10.98 3.97 -31.18
N ILE A 265 9.92 3.59 -30.47
CA ILE A 265 9.88 3.64 -29.01
C ILE A 265 10.20 2.24 -28.49
N PRO A 266 11.29 2.06 -27.71
CA PRO A 266 11.55 0.78 -27.06
C PRO A 266 10.45 0.49 -26.03
N MET A 267 9.86 -0.70 -26.11
CA MET A 267 8.91 -1.18 -25.10
C MET A 267 9.68 -1.71 -23.91
N PHE A 268 9.58 -1.00 -22.78
CA PHE A 268 10.05 -1.51 -21.50
C PHE A 268 8.89 -2.26 -20.83
N THR A 269 9.03 -3.58 -20.67
CA THR A 269 8.11 -4.36 -19.83
C THR A 269 8.48 -4.12 -18.38
N HIS A 270 7.74 -3.24 -17.70
CA HIS A 270 7.78 -3.17 -16.25
C HIS A 270 6.84 -4.26 -15.71
N GLU A 271 7.40 -5.34 -15.20
CA GLU A 271 6.64 -6.38 -14.49
C GLU A 271 6.69 -6.09 -13.00
N MET A 272 5.52 -5.97 -12.37
CA MET A 272 5.38 -5.78 -10.94
C MET A 272 4.67 -7.01 -10.36
N SER A 273 5.35 -7.77 -9.51
CA SER A 273 4.76 -8.89 -8.78
C SER A 273 4.46 -8.47 -7.34
N VAL A 274 3.18 -8.52 -6.94
CA VAL A 274 2.76 -8.24 -5.57
C VAL A 274 2.18 -9.51 -4.97
N GLU A 275 2.58 -9.82 -3.74
CA GLU A 275 2.01 -10.92 -2.96
C GLU A 275 0.62 -10.50 -2.47
N LEU A 276 -0.38 -11.30 -2.77
CA LEU A 276 -1.74 -11.13 -2.27
C LEU A 276 -1.90 -11.88 -0.94
N PRO A 277 -2.81 -11.45 -0.05
CA PRO A 277 -3.04 -12.15 1.22
C PRO A 277 -3.44 -13.61 0.98
N GLN A 278 -2.75 -14.55 1.63
CA GLN A 278 -2.97 -15.98 1.42
C GLN A 278 -4.40 -16.40 1.75
N THR A 279 -4.94 -15.93 2.87
CA THR A 279 -6.30 -16.28 3.30
C THR A 279 -7.32 -15.63 2.38
N TRP A 280 -7.05 -14.45 1.81
CA TRP A 280 -7.96 -13.84 0.82
C TRP A 280 -8.10 -14.71 -0.43
N ILE A 281 -7.02 -15.37 -0.88
CA ILE A 281 -7.06 -16.30 -2.02
C ILE A 281 -7.82 -17.58 -1.67
N ALA A 282 -7.60 -18.12 -0.47
CA ALA A 282 -8.16 -19.42 -0.06
C ALA A 282 -9.62 -19.32 0.43
N ASP A 283 -9.92 -18.33 1.27
CA ASP A 283 -11.23 -18.06 1.88
C ASP A 283 -11.43 -16.54 2.12
N PRO A 284 -12.02 -15.82 1.14
CA PRO A 284 -12.29 -14.40 1.25
C PRO A 284 -13.22 -14.00 2.41
N LEU A 285 -14.12 -14.90 2.84
CA LEU A 285 -15.06 -14.62 3.93
C LEU A 285 -14.31 -14.62 5.26
N LEU A 286 -13.50 -15.66 5.49
CA LEU A 286 -12.64 -15.74 6.67
C LEU A 286 -11.68 -14.54 6.74
N TYR A 287 -11.07 -14.17 5.62
CA TYR A 287 -10.21 -12.98 5.54
C TYR A 287 -10.96 -11.72 5.98
N GLY A 288 -12.17 -11.50 5.44
CA GLY A 288 -13.02 -10.38 5.83
C GLY A 288 -13.36 -10.35 7.32
N HIS A 289 -13.58 -11.52 7.93
CA HIS A 289 -13.78 -11.64 9.38
C HIS A 289 -12.52 -11.28 10.18
N MET A 290 -11.34 -11.76 9.76
CA MET A 290 -10.06 -11.44 10.40
C MET A 290 -9.77 -9.94 10.37
N VAL A 291 -9.95 -9.31 9.20
CA VAL A 291 -9.81 -7.85 9.01
C VAL A 291 -10.79 -7.06 9.90
N ALA A 292 -12.05 -7.50 9.98
CA ALA A 292 -13.05 -6.85 10.83
C ALA A 292 -12.70 -6.91 12.32
N ILE A 293 -12.10 -8.02 12.78
CA ILE A 293 -11.63 -8.19 14.15
C ILE A 293 -10.48 -7.22 14.45
N LEU A 294 -9.50 -7.14 13.55
CA LEU A 294 -8.37 -6.21 13.66
C LEU A 294 -8.82 -4.74 13.74
N TRP A 295 -9.93 -4.38 13.10
CA TRP A 295 -10.48 -3.03 13.17
C TRP A 295 -11.22 -2.72 14.50
N LYS A 296 -12.00 -3.69 14.99
CA LYS A 296 -12.96 -3.52 16.10
C LYS A 296 -12.34 -3.64 17.48
N GLU A 297 -11.34 -4.50 17.66
CA GLU A 297 -10.73 -4.64 18.96
C GLU A 297 -10.03 -3.33 19.34
N ALA A 298 -10.56 -2.60 20.30
CA ALA A 298 -9.88 -1.54 21.02
C ALA A 298 -10.24 -1.80 22.48
N CYS A 299 -9.25 -2.27 23.25
CA CYS A 299 -9.37 -2.66 24.67
C CYS A 299 -10.13 -3.97 24.95
N GLN A 300 -9.38 -5.06 25.09
CA GLN A 300 -9.64 -6.09 26.09
C GLN A 300 -8.38 -6.27 26.92
#